data_AF-A0A7Y5R7N6-F1
#
_entry.id   AF-A0A7Y5R7N6-F1
#
_cell.length_a   1.000
_cell.length_b   1.000
_cell.length_c   1.000
_cell.angle_alpha   90.00
_cell.angle_beta   90.00
_cell.angle_gamma   90.00
#
_symmetry.space_group_name_H-M   'P 1'
#
loop_
_entity.id
_entity.type
_entity.pdbx_description
1 polymer ?
#
loop_
_entity_poly.entity_id
_entity_poly.type
_entity_poly.pdbx_seq_one_letter_code
_entity_poly.pdbx_strand_id
1 'polypeptide(L)'
;MPRWMLLFLPLLLPACHSQRQQKMLRQTAAAHEEALMYRETLMSELAQLTQRKNSINIQGRALTEAEIRFVTEVENLEAAFYNLDKSQEPPRNASPQKKLSWHTAYRDALHALSQHTQLLLRGEQ
;
A
#
# COMPACT_ATOMS: atom_id res chain seq x y z
N MET A 1 -54.07 30.33 -12.54
CA MET A 1 -53.00 29.45 -13.06
C MET A 1 -51.74 30.30 -13.22
N PRO A 2 -50.52 29.83 -12.88
CA PRO A 2 -50.01 28.52 -13.29
C PRO A 2 -49.39 27.70 -12.14
N ARG A 3 -50.00 26.53 -11.95
CA ARG A 3 -49.59 25.40 -11.09
C ARG A 3 -48.44 24.58 -11.73
N TRP A 4 -47.58 25.23 -12.51
CA TRP A 4 -46.57 24.59 -13.39
C TRP A 4 -45.12 24.84 -12.95
N MET A 5 -44.88 25.75 -12.01
CA MET A 5 -43.52 26.14 -11.59
C MET A 5 -42.87 25.17 -10.59
N LEU A 6 -43.63 24.22 -10.02
CA LEU A 6 -43.14 23.22 -9.07
C LEU A 6 -42.49 21.99 -9.75
N LEU A 7 -42.55 21.88 -11.08
CA LEU A 7 -42.03 20.71 -11.82
C LEU A 7 -40.54 20.79 -12.18
N PHE A 8 -39.88 21.94 -11.99
CA PHE A 8 -38.45 22.09 -12.34
C PHE A 8 -37.48 22.05 -11.15
N LEU A 9 -37.98 21.98 -9.91
CA LEU A 9 -37.13 21.94 -8.72
C LEU A 9 -36.33 20.61 -8.52
N PRO A 10 -36.76 19.41 -8.99
CA PRO A 10 -35.96 18.20 -8.75
C PRO A 10 -34.71 18.08 -9.63
N LEU A 11 -34.50 18.95 -10.64
CA LEU A 11 -33.36 18.85 -11.56
C LEU A 11 -32.01 19.39 -11.04
N LEU A 12 -32.00 20.10 -9.90
CA LEU A 12 -30.76 20.65 -9.32
C LEU A 12 -30.08 19.74 -8.29
N LEU A 13 -30.72 18.63 -7.90
CA LEU A 13 -30.18 17.69 -6.91
C LEU A 13 -29.17 16.63 -7.41
N PRO A 14 -29.03 16.28 -8.72
CA PRO A 14 -28.06 15.25 -9.11
C PRO A 14 -26.61 15.74 -9.14
N ALA A 15 -26.36 17.06 -9.16
CA ALA A 15 -25.00 17.62 -9.25
C ALA A 15 -24.18 17.44 -7.96
N CYS A 16 -24.83 17.43 -6.78
CA CYS A 16 -24.14 17.28 -5.51
C CYS A 16 -23.76 15.81 -5.23
N HIS A 17 -24.52 14.85 -5.77
CA HIS A 17 -24.21 13.42 -5.63
C HIS A 17 -23.05 13.01 -6.54
N SER A 18 -23.01 13.51 -7.78
CA SER A 18 -21.94 13.19 -8.73
C SER A 18 -20.58 13.73 -8.28
N GLN A 19 -20.52 14.94 -7.71
CA GLN A 19 -19.27 15.53 -7.23
C GLN A 19 -18.65 14.72 -6.07
N ARG A 20 -19.47 14.21 -5.15
CA ARG A 20 -18.97 13.39 -4.02
C ARG A 20 -18.43 12.05 -4.49
N GLN A 21 -19.14 11.38 -5.41
CA GLN A 21 -18.68 10.13 -6.01
C GLN A 21 -17.40 10.34 -6.82
N GLN A 22 -17.31 11.41 -7.61
CA GLN A 22 -16.13 11.73 -8.40
C GLN A 22 -14.92 12.06 -7.52
N LYS A 23 -15.11 12.75 -6.39
CA LYS A 23 -14.05 12.98 -5.39
C LYS A 23 -13.55 11.67 -4.79
N MET A 24 -14.44 10.75 -4.43
CA MET A 24 -14.02 9.43 -3.90
C MET A 24 -13.24 8.63 -4.93
N LEU A 25 -13.68 8.60 -6.19
CA LEU A 25 -12.97 7.88 -7.26
C LEU A 25 -11.55 8.41 -7.49
N ARG A 26 -11.37 9.74 -7.44
CA ARG A 26 -10.04 10.35 -7.51
C ARG A 26 -9.17 9.98 -6.32
N GLN A 27 -9.73 9.99 -5.11
CA GLN A 27 -9.00 9.59 -3.90
C GLN A 27 -8.61 8.11 -3.92
N THR A 28 -9.48 7.22 -4.42
CA THR A 28 -9.15 5.80 -4.57
C THR A 28 -8.05 5.58 -5.58
N ALA A 29 -8.09 6.30 -6.71
CA ALA A 29 -7.07 6.20 -7.74
C ALA A 29 -5.71 6.68 -7.23
N ALA A 30 -5.68 7.83 -6.54
CA ALA A 30 -4.45 8.36 -5.95
C ALA A 30 -3.86 7.41 -4.90
N ALA A 31 -4.69 6.88 -3.98
CA ALA A 31 -4.22 5.92 -2.98
C ALA A 31 -3.69 4.62 -3.61
N HIS A 32 -4.29 4.17 -4.72
CA HIS A 32 -3.81 3.00 -5.46
C HIS A 32 -2.47 3.27 -6.15
N GLU A 33 -2.32 4.42 -6.82
CA GLU A 33 -1.09 4.82 -7.49
C GLU A 33 0.07 4.97 -6.50
N GLU A 34 -0.17 5.64 -5.36
CA GLU A 34 0.81 5.73 -4.27
C GLU A 34 1.20 4.33 -3.75
N ALA A 35 0.24 3.43 -3.59
CA ALA A 35 0.53 2.06 -3.17
C ALA A 35 1.40 1.31 -4.19
N LEU A 36 1.19 1.49 -5.49
CA LEU A 36 2.03 0.88 -6.52
C LEU A 36 3.47 1.42 -6.46
N MET A 37 3.63 2.73 -6.28
CA MET A 37 4.95 3.34 -6.12
C MET A 37 5.70 2.78 -4.90
N TYR A 38 5.03 2.66 -3.74
CA TYR A 38 5.63 2.06 -2.55
C TYR A 38 5.97 0.59 -2.76
N ARG A 39 5.11 -0.16 -3.42
CA ARG A 39 5.37 -1.58 -3.75
C ARG A 39 6.62 -1.74 -4.60
N GLU A 40 6.75 -0.98 -5.69
CA GLU A 40 7.92 -1.04 -6.57
C GLU A 40 9.21 -0.67 -5.84
N THR A 41 9.15 0.37 -5.01
CA THR A 41 10.27 0.81 -4.18
C THR A 41 10.69 -0.32 -3.24
N LEU A 42 9.72 -0.91 -2.54
CA LEU A 42 9.96 -1.97 -1.57
C LEU A 42 10.50 -3.24 -2.22
N MET A 43 10.03 -3.61 -3.42
CA MET A 43 10.60 -4.72 -4.18
C MET A 43 12.08 -4.51 -4.50
N SER A 44 12.46 -3.29 -4.89
CA SER A 44 13.86 -2.93 -5.16
C SER A 44 14.71 -2.97 -3.88
N GLU A 45 14.20 -2.40 -2.79
CA GLU A 45 14.88 -2.39 -1.49
C GLU A 45 15.06 -3.80 -0.92
N LEU A 46 14.01 -4.64 -0.98
CA LEU A 46 14.09 -6.04 -0.59
C LEU A 46 15.10 -6.80 -1.43
N ALA A 47 15.15 -6.60 -2.75
CA ALA A 47 16.13 -7.28 -3.60
C ALA A 47 17.58 -6.98 -3.17
N GLN A 48 17.87 -5.75 -2.77
CA GLN A 48 19.18 -5.36 -2.24
C GLN A 48 19.48 -6.08 -0.91
N LEU A 49 18.50 -6.13 -0.01
CA LEU A 49 18.63 -6.85 1.26
C LEU A 49 18.80 -8.36 1.07
N THR A 50 18.05 -8.98 0.17
CA THR A 50 18.18 -10.39 -0.20
C THR A 50 19.58 -10.66 -0.75
N GLN A 51 20.11 -9.78 -1.61
CA GLN A 51 21.48 -9.92 -2.12
C GLN A 51 22.51 -9.88 -0.98
N ARG A 52 22.35 -8.95 -0.03
CA ARG A 52 23.22 -8.87 1.16
C ARG A 52 23.09 -10.11 2.04
N LYS A 53 21.87 -10.58 2.30
CA LYS A 53 21.57 -11.84 3.02
C LYS A 53 22.28 -13.03 2.37
N ASN A 54 22.18 -13.18 1.05
CA ASN A 54 22.81 -14.26 0.31
C ASN A 54 24.35 -14.17 0.39
N SER A 55 24.91 -12.97 0.35
CA SER A 55 26.36 -12.78 0.51
C SER A 55 26.88 -13.23 1.88
N ILE A 56 26.09 -13.07 2.94
CA ILE A 56 26.42 -13.52 4.30
C ILE A 56 26.39 -15.05 4.36
N ASN A 57 25.36 -15.67 3.76
CA ASN A 57 25.15 -17.11 3.79
C ASN A 57 26.25 -17.91 3.04
N ILE A 58 26.84 -17.32 1.98
CA ILE A 58 27.88 -17.98 1.16
C ILE A 58 29.24 -18.07 1.88
N GLN A 59 29.49 -17.28 2.94
CA GLN A 59 30.81 -17.17 3.55
C GLN A 59 31.29 -18.45 4.28
N GLY A 60 30.43 -19.46 4.46
CA GLY A 60 30.81 -20.78 5.00
C GLY A 60 31.39 -20.76 6.42
N ARG A 61 31.33 -19.61 7.10
CA ARG A 61 31.81 -19.38 8.46
C ARG A 61 30.65 -19.35 9.44
N ALA A 62 30.95 -19.51 10.73
CA ALA A 62 29.98 -19.22 11.77
C ALA A 62 29.53 -17.75 11.68
N LEU A 63 28.21 -17.56 11.64
CA LEU A 63 27.60 -16.23 11.61
C LEU A 63 27.67 -15.60 13.00
N THR A 64 27.90 -14.29 13.03
CA THR A 64 27.77 -13.50 14.25
C THR A 64 26.30 -13.32 14.62
N GLU A 65 26.00 -12.99 15.88
CA GLU A 65 24.63 -12.70 16.31
C GLU A 65 23.99 -11.55 15.52
N ALA A 66 24.78 -10.56 15.11
CA ALA A 66 24.29 -9.43 14.31
C ALA A 66 23.88 -9.90 12.90
N GLU A 67 24.65 -10.81 12.31
CA GLU A 67 24.35 -11.39 10.99
C GLU A 67 23.13 -12.31 11.04
N ILE A 68 22.99 -13.12 12.10
CA ILE A 68 21.80 -13.96 12.31
C ILE A 68 20.55 -13.08 12.45
N ARG A 69 20.64 -12.01 13.26
CA ARG A 69 19.55 -11.03 13.40
C ARG A 69 19.21 -10.38 12.07
N PHE A 70 20.20 -9.90 11.32
CA PHE A 70 20.00 -9.32 10.01
C PHE A 70 19.28 -10.29 9.05
N VAL A 71 19.76 -11.54 8.93
CA VAL A 71 19.14 -12.55 8.07
C VAL A 71 17.68 -12.79 8.47
N THR A 72 17.42 -12.93 9.77
CA THR A 72 16.06 -13.14 10.31
C THR A 72 15.14 -11.97 10.01
N GLU A 73 15.61 -10.73 10.19
CA GLU A 73 14.82 -9.53 9.89
C GLU A 73 14.50 -9.41 8.39
N VAL A 74 15.46 -9.72 7.51
CA VAL A 74 15.21 -9.73 6.07
C VAL A 74 14.17 -10.79 5.69
N GLU A 75 14.23 -12.00 6.27
CA GLU A 75 13.24 -13.05 6.04
C GLU A 75 11.84 -12.65 6.55
N ASN A 76 11.77 -11.99 7.70
CA ASN A 76 10.51 -11.46 8.23
C ASN A 76 9.92 -10.38 7.33
N LEU A 77 10.75 -9.47 6.80
CA LEU A 77 10.33 -8.43 5.86
C LEU A 77 9.86 -9.02 4.53
N GLU A 78 10.57 -10.01 3.98
CA GLU A 78 10.18 -10.74 2.77
C GLU A 78 8.81 -11.42 2.98
N ALA A 79 8.61 -12.10 4.11
CA ALA A 79 7.35 -12.76 4.45
C ALA A 79 6.20 -11.76 4.64
N ALA A 80 6.45 -10.66 5.35
CA ALA A 80 5.46 -9.61 5.58
C ALA A 80 5.02 -8.96 4.27
N PHE A 81 5.96 -8.62 3.40
CA PHE A 81 5.67 -8.11 2.07
C PHE A 81 4.86 -9.10 1.24
N TYR A 82 5.29 -10.36 1.16
CA TYR A 82 4.60 -11.37 0.36
C TYR A 82 3.15 -11.61 0.82
N ASN A 83 2.91 -11.61 2.14
CA ASN A 83 1.57 -11.73 2.70
C ASN A 83 0.69 -10.51 2.39
N LEU A 84 1.28 -9.32 2.43
CA LEU A 84 0.60 -8.09 2.05
C LEU A 84 0.27 -8.07 0.54
N ASP A 85 1.23 -8.44 -0.30
CA ASP A 85 1.12 -8.44 -1.76
C ASP A 85 0.05 -9.41 -2.28
N LYS A 86 -0.10 -10.57 -1.62
CA LYS A 86 -1.22 -11.50 -1.89
C LYS A 86 -2.59 -10.84 -1.71
N SER A 87 -2.66 -9.83 -0.85
CA SER A 87 -3.89 -9.13 -0.52
C SER A 87 -4.10 -7.90 -1.39
N GLN A 88 -3.31 -7.65 -2.45
CA GLN A 88 -3.29 -6.41 -3.26
C GLN A 88 -4.63 -5.99 -3.91
N GLU A 89 -5.64 -6.85 -3.93
CA GLU A 89 -6.96 -6.52 -4.49
C GLU A 89 -7.94 -6.13 -3.38
N PRO A 90 -8.66 -5.00 -3.53
CA PRO A 90 -9.76 -4.69 -2.64
C PRO A 90 -10.87 -5.74 -2.76
N PRO A 91 -11.72 -5.92 -1.74
CA PRO A 91 -12.82 -6.86 -1.81
C PRO A 91 -13.73 -6.56 -3.01
N ARG A 92 -13.96 -7.55 -3.89
CA ARG A 92 -14.66 -7.37 -5.18
C ARG A 92 -16.03 -6.69 -5.04
N ASN A 93 -16.78 -7.05 -4.00
CA ASN A 93 -18.13 -6.56 -3.73
C ASN A 93 -18.17 -5.43 -2.67
N ALA A 94 -17.06 -4.73 -2.42
CA ALA A 94 -17.02 -3.63 -1.48
C ALA A 94 -17.67 -2.35 -2.04
N SER A 95 -18.31 -1.57 -1.15
CA SER A 95 -18.75 -0.21 -1.48
C SER A 95 -17.56 0.70 -1.81
N PRO A 96 -17.75 1.80 -2.56
CA PRO A 96 -16.65 2.73 -2.90
C PRO A 96 -15.87 3.23 -1.68
N GLN A 97 -16.56 3.49 -0.57
CA GLN A 97 -15.95 3.91 0.68
C GLN A 97 -15.09 2.81 1.32
N LYS A 98 -15.53 1.55 1.26
CA LYS A 98 -14.74 0.39 1.72
C LYS A 98 -13.52 0.15 0.84
N LYS A 99 -13.64 0.38 -0.48
CA LYS A 99 -12.50 0.31 -1.40
C LYS A 99 -11.47 1.39 -1.09
N LEU A 100 -11.91 2.62 -0.82
CA LEU A 100 -11.03 3.72 -0.40
C LEU A 100 -10.29 3.38 0.89
N SER A 101 -11.01 2.97 1.94
CA SER A 101 -10.37 2.61 3.22
C SER A 101 -9.39 1.45 3.06
N TRP A 102 -9.69 0.50 2.16
CA TRP A 102 -8.80 -0.60 1.86
C TRP A 102 -7.51 -0.12 1.18
N HIS A 103 -7.61 0.70 0.12
CA HIS A 103 -6.44 1.24 -0.58
C HIS A 103 -5.56 2.10 0.33
N THR A 104 -6.16 2.92 1.20
CA THR A 104 -5.40 3.72 2.18
C THR A 104 -4.67 2.82 3.18
N ALA A 105 -5.34 1.80 3.72
CA ALA A 105 -4.70 0.87 4.66
C ALA A 105 -3.57 0.07 3.99
N TYR A 106 -3.78 -0.37 2.75
CA TYR A 106 -2.77 -1.08 1.97
C TYR A 106 -1.55 -0.20 1.69
N ARG A 107 -1.76 1.05 1.26
CA ARG A 107 -0.70 2.05 1.06
C ARG A 107 0.08 2.28 2.37
N ASP A 108 -0.62 2.50 3.48
CA ASP A 108 0.02 2.81 4.76
C ASP A 108 0.86 1.62 5.26
N ALA A 109 0.39 0.39 5.04
CA ALA A 109 1.14 -0.83 5.35
C ALA A 109 2.41 -0.97 4.49
N LEU A 110 2.32 -0.70 3.18
CA LEU A 110 3.50 -0.70 2.30
C LEU A 110 4.50 0.38 2.70
N HIS A 111 4.02 1.58 3.03
CA HIS A 111 4.87 2.67 3.49
C HIS A 111 5.60 2.32 4.79
N ALA A 112 4.90 1.73 5.77
CA ALA A 112 5.51 1.29 7.02
C ALA A 112 6.59 0.21 6.80
N LEU A 113 6.33 -0.75 5.92
CA LEU A 113 7.34 -1.76 5.54
C LEU A 113 8.54 -1.13 4.83
N SER A 114 8.32 -0.14 3.95
CA SER A 114 9.43 0.56 3.27
C SER A 114 10.29 1.32 4.26
N GLN A 115 9.68 2.03 5.23
CA GLN A 115 10.42 2.70 6.29
C GLN A 115 11.30 1.73 7.09
N HIS A 116 10.76 0.57 7.47
CA HIS A 116 11.54 -0.45 8.17
C HIS A 116 12.69 -0.98 7.28
N THR A 117 12.41 -1.26 6.01
CA THR A 117 13.41 -1.72 5.04
C THR A 117 14.55 -0.71 4.88
N GLN A 118 14.24 0.58 4.85
CA GLN A 118 15.22 1.67 4.77
C GLN A 118 16.10 1.78 6.01
N LEU A 119 15.53 1.61 7.22
CA LEU A 119 16.32 1.57 8.46
C LEU A 119 17.34 0.43 8.43
N LEU A 120 16.90 -0.74 7.95
CA LEU A 120 17.75 -1.93 7.82
C LEU A 120 18.87 -1.74 6.77
N LEU A 121 18.57 -1.05 5.66
CA LEU A 121 19.55 -0.69 4.64
C LEU A 121 20.61 0.30 5.15
N ARG A 122 20.21 1.26 5.99
CA ARG A 122 21.13 2.24 6.60
C ARG A 122 21.98 1.65 7.72
N GLY A 123 21.59 0.49 8.26
CA GLY A 123 22.28 -0.12 9.40
C GLY A 123 22.02 0.60 10.73
N GLU A 124 20.93 1.36 10.80
CA GLU A 124 20.46 1.98 12.04
C GLU A 124 19.55 0.96 12.76
N GLN A 125 20.15 0.11 13.59
CA GLN A 125 19.46 -0.81 14.51
C GLN A 125 19.89 -0.56 15.96
#